data_AF-A0A6C0BKI4-F1
#
_entry.id   AF-A0A6C0BKI4-F1
#
_cell.length_a   1.000
_cell.length_b   1.000
_cell.length_c   1.000
_cell.angle_alpha   90.00
_cell.angle_beta   90.00
_cell.angle_gamma   90.00
#
_symmetry.space_group_name_H-M   'P 1'
#
loop_
_entity.id
_entity.type
_entity.pdbx_description
1 polymer ?
#
loop_
_entity_poly.entity_id
_entity_poly.type
_entity_poly.pdbx_seq_one_letter_code
_entity_poly.pdbx_strand_id
1 'polypeptide(L)'
;MSESGADVLRGMKLPPPRFLNAPMSAKLQTVLGYKHLQTFFPTLTRLFRINKFQSENVWFDTKWRINEIISTGAVGNCRVSLEKNIIDCSSQEFSEVPAYMKVTHLLDPTQWMRGKYSLPKESGLPWHSRTWAHAWHKLQDPWNQAYVETIASYALGKLREEDISPHFNEFYGAFCARANTYRYNLNDDFSSFRNERWFWSGKERGLYSLIVKDSDSPGSAVPPHILEELLTAPSLSDSEGSELSEMDGDAGGELESLDTASFDTEEGEEEEEEEEEDEDDKDQYTVYAEMKDFPVMLILTEENKNTMDYLFEEDVLDAKPGTERWESYWSAWIFQIIAGCSVMQHIFGMTHNDLHTNNIVWVETEKEFLYYKNAAGTFWKVPTFGKIFRIIDFGRSIFTINGTMFVSDDFRPGNDADGQYEFKPLTAKPKEEVLPNPSFDLARLAVSLFEGLFPCRPDEAASKKILSEEEGLVVRETVSPLYNCLWMWMLDDNECNILMDPDGSEKYPDFYLYKHIAAKVHGAVPSKQFQKAPFSQFITKEAVEGKVYSLFC
;
A
#
# COMPACT_ATOMS: atom_id res chain seq x y z
N MET A 1 -6.35 22.14 29.99
CA MET A 1 -6.84 22.99 28.89
C MET A 1 -6.85 22.10 27.67
N SER A 2 -8.03 21.85 27.12
CA SER A 2 -8.27 20.87 26.06
C SER A 2 -7.60 21.33 24.76
N GLU A 3 -6.45 20.74 24.44
CA GLU A 3 -5.89 20.74 23.09
C GLU A 3 -6.87 19.96 22.20
N SER A 4 -7.61 20.70 21.38
CA SER A 4 -8.55 20.14 20.42
C SER A 4 -7.82 19.24 19.42
N GLY A 5 -8.37 18.07 19.10
CA GLY A 5 -7.84 17.06 18.15
C GLY A 5 -7.55 17.56 16.71
N ALA A 6 -7.67 18.86 16.44
CA ALA A 6 -7.30 19.51 15.19
C ALA A 6 -5.78 19.59 14.94
N ASP A 7 -4.92 19.26 15.91
CA ASP A 7 -3.46 19.21 15.75
C ASP A 7 -2.93 17.81 15.33
N VAL A 8 -3.73 16.74 15.42
CA VAL A 8 -3.29 15.35 15.15
C VAL A 8 -2.94 15.12 13.67
N LEU A 9 -3.52 15.92 12.76
CA LEU A 9 -3.36 15.78 11.30
C LEU A 9 -2.59 16.95 10.66
N ARG A 10 -1.94 17.79 11.47
CA ARG A 10 -1.20 18.95 10.97
C ARG A 10 0.24 18.59 10.69
N GLY A 11 0.53 18.36 9.41
CA GLY A 11 1.91 18.39 8.92
C GLY A 11 2.57 19.76 9.12
N MET A 12 3.88 19.78 8.94
CA MET A 12 4.68 21.00 8.88
C MET A 12 4.24 21.90 7.73
N LYS A 13 4.48 23.21 7.87
CA LYS A 13 4.31 24.15 6.76
C LYS A 13 5.46 23.96 5.77
N LEU A 14 5.14 23.56 4.55
CA LEU A 14 6.10 23.29 3.49
C LEU A 14 6.09 24.42 2.45
N PRO A 15 7.14 24.54 1.63
CA PRO A 15 7.07 25.34 0.41
C PRO A 15 5.83 24.93 -0.42
N PRO A 16 5.10 25.89 -1.02
CA PRO A 16 3.94 25.55 -1.83
C PRO A 16 4.40 24.73 -3.05
N PRO A 17 3.74 23.59 -3.34
CA PRO A 17 4.10 22.74 -4.46
C PRO A 17 3.87 23.49 -5.77
N ARG A 18 4.76 23.29 -6.73
CA ARG A 18 4.69 23.90 -8.07
C ARG A 18 4.43 22.84 -9.13
N PHE A 19 3.96 23.29 -10.28
CA PHE A 19 3.80 22.43 -11.44
C PHE A 19 4.38 23.10 -12.69
N LEU A 20 4.68 22.27 -13.68
CA LEU A 20 5.16 22.67 -14.99
C LEU A 20 4.15 22.24 -16.05
N ASN A 21 3.99 23.09 -17.06
CA ASN A 21 3.18 22.76 -18.24
C ASN A 21 4.12 22.58 -19.43
N ALA A 22 4.24 21.35 -19.89
CA ALA A 22 5.09 20.98 -21.00
C ALA A 22 4.50 19.75 -21.70
N PRO A 23 4.57 19.65 -23.03
CA PRO A 23 4.08 18.47 -23.75
C PRO A 23 4.88 17.22 -23.37
N MET A 24 4.22 16.06 -23.38
CA MET A 24 4.91 14.77 -23.32
C MET A 24 5.74 14.54 -24.58
N SER A 25 6.88 13.85 -24.43
CA SER A 25 7.68 13.43 -25.58
C SER A 25 6.88 12.47 -26.47
N ALA A 26 7.26 12.36 -27.75
CA ALA A 26 6.63 11.41 -28.67
C ALA A 26 6.84 9.94 -28.23
N LYS A 27 7.99 9.65 -27.61
CA LYS A 27 8.34 8.30 -27.13
C LYS A 27 7.51 7.90 -25.91
N LEU A 28 7.26 8.85 -25.02
CA LEU A 28 6.42 8.63 -23.86
C LEU A 28 4.96 8.39 -24.24
N GLN A 29 4.49 8.84 -25.40
CA GLN A 29 3.12 8.56 -25.83
C GLN A 29 2.92 7.12 -26.33
N THR A 30 4.00 6.36 -26.52
CA THR A 30 3.96 5.00 -27.08
C THR A 30 4.32 3.90 -26.06
N VAL A 31 3.98 4.11 -24.78
CA VAL A 31 4.20 3.09 -23.74
C VAL A 31 3.48 1.79 -24.08
N LEU A 32 4.20 0.67 -23.98
CA LEU A 32 3.66 -0.66 -24.26
C LEU A 32 2.45 -0.94 -23.37
N GLY A 33 1.37 -1.44 -23.96
CA GLY A 33 0.15 -1.79 -23.22
C GLY A 33 -0.83 -0.64 -22.97
N TYR A 34 -0.45 0.62 -23.22
CA TYR A 34 -1.24 1.79 -22.85
C TYR A 34 -1.55 2.73 -24.02
N LYS A 35 -2.64 3.49 -23.88
CA LYS A 35 -3.08 4.53 -24.82
C LYS A 35 -3.53 5.77 -24.06
N HIS A 36 -3.54 6.92 -24.74
CA HIS A 36 -4.08 8.18 -24.21
C HIS A 36 -3.48 8.58 -22.86
N LEU A 37 -2.15 8.52 -22.75
CA LEU A 37 -1.47 8.97 -21.55
C LEU A 37 -1.74 10.46 -21.32
N GLN A 38 -1.94 10.81 -20.06
CA GLN A 38 -2.03 12.18 -19.58
C GLN A 38 -1.38 12.27 -18.20
N THR A 39 -0.77 13.41 -17.89
CA THR A 39 -0.23 13.65 -16.53
C THR A 39 -1.25 14.34 -15.62
N PHE A 40 -2.29 14.94 -16.20
CA PHE A 40 -3.36 15.56 -15.43
C PHE A 40 -4.28 14.52 -14.77
N PHE A 41 -4.61 14.77 -13.50
CA PHE A 41 -5.71 14.14 -12.78
C PHE A 41 -6.33 15.12 -11.77
N PRO A 42 -7.62 14.94 -11.38
CA PRO A 42 -8.40 15.91 -10.61
C PRO A 42 -7.73 16.41 -9.32
N THR A 43 -7.04 15.54 -8.58
CA THR A 43 -6.39 15.86 -7.30
C THR A 43 -5.33 16.96 -7.43
N LEU A 44 -4.68 17.09 -8.60
CA LEU A 44 -3.71 18.16 -8.88
C LEU A 44 -4.32 19.55 -8.75
N THR A 45 -5.63 19.70 -9.03
CA THR A 45 -6.32 20.98 -8.85
C THR A 45 -6.39 21.40 -7.39
N ARG A 46 -6.46 20.44 -6.46
CA ARG A 46 -6.42 20.66 -5.01
C ARG A 46 -5.00 20.95 -4.54
N LEU A 47 -4.04 20.13 -4.97
CA LEU A 47 -2.62 20.28 -4.60
C LEU A 47 -2.06 21.64 -5.03
N PHE A 48 -2.22 21.98 -6.31
CA PHE A 48 -1.66 23.21 -6.90
C PHE A 48 -2.61 24.41 -6.86
N ARG A 49 -3.81 24.25 -6.28
CA ARG A 49 -4.85 25.30 -6.17
C ARG A 49 -5.21 25.91 -7.53
N ILE A 50 -5.45 25.04 -8.51
CA ILE A 50 -5.78 25.43 -9.89
C ILE A 50 -7.29 25.58 -10.02
N ASN A 51 -7.77 26.78 -10.39
CA ASN A 51 -9.21 27.05 -10.54
C ASN A 51 -9.75 26.75 -11.94
N LYS A 52 -9.00 27.13 -12.98
CA LYS A 52 -9.35 26.87 -14.39
C LYS A 52 -8.11 26.32 -15.07
N PHE A 53 -8.26 25.18 -15.71
CA PHE A 53 -7.17 24.50 -16.39
C PHE A 53 -7.65 23.91 -17.70
N GLN A 54 -6.83 24.04 -18.74
CA GLN A 54 -7.12 23.54 -20.08
C GLN A 54 -5.83 22.94 -20.66
N SER A 55 -5.27 21.96 -19.95
CA SER A 55 -4.17 21.13 -20.43
C SER A 55 -4.29 19.75 -19.80
N GLU A 56 -3.94 18.72 -20.56
CA GLU A 56 -3.77 17.34 -20.08
C GLU A 56 -2.36 17.10 -19.51
N ASN A 57 -1.49 18.11 -19.67
CA ASN A 57 -0.09 18.05 -19.27
C ASN A 57 0.17 18.92 -18.04
N VAL A 58 0.25 18.28 -16.87
CA VAL A 58 0.63 18.88 -15.58
C VAL A 58 1.72 18.04 -14.95
N TRP A 59 2.94 18.55 -14.98
CA TRP A 59 4.09 17.87 -14.39
C TRP A 59 4.34 18.36 -12.98
N PHE A 60 4.71 17.43 -12.10
CA PHE A 60 5.24 17.74 -10.78
C PHE A 60 6.56 18.52 -10.88
N ASP A 61 6.91 19.24 -9.81
CA ASP A 61 8.19 19.94 -9.63
C ASP A 61 9.29 19.03 -9.03
N THR A 62 9.36 17.80 -9.52
CA THR A 62 10.48 16.88 -9.32
C THR A 62 11.71 17.39 -10.07
N LYS A 63 12.91 16.97 -9.65
CA LYS A 63 14.18 17.31 -10.31
C LYS A 63 14.25 16.77 -11.75
N TRP A 64 13.62 15.63 -11.97
CA TRP A 64 13.65 14.89 -13.23
C TRP A 64 12.25 14.74 -13.83
N ARG A 65 12.19 14.67 -15.16
CA ARG A 65 11.01 14.36 -15.94
C ARG A 65 11.28 13.11 -16.78
N ILE A 66 10.28 12.24 -16.88
CA ILE A 66 10.35 11.07 -17.75
C ILE A 66 10.20 11.52 -19.22
N ASN A 67 11.15 11.12 -20.04
CA ASN A 67 11.12 11.26 -21.49
C ASN A 67 10.66 9.97 -22.18
N GLU A 68 10.93 8.79 -21.62
CA GLU A 68 10.55 7.49 -22.21
C GLU A 68 10.42 6.44 -21.10
N ILE A 69 9.41 5.58 -21.21
CA ILE A 69 9.27 4.37 -20.39
C ILE A 69 9.62 3.19 -21.29
N ILE A 70 10.64 2.43 -20.91
CA ILE A 70 11.17 1.28 -21.63
C ILE A 70 10.82 0.04 -20.79
N SER A 71 9.79 -0.69 -21.18
CA SER A 71 9.33 -1.88 -20.47
C SER A 71 9.16 -3.06 -21.43
N THR A 72 9.42 -4.27 -20.91
CA THR A 72 9.10 -5.55 -21.58
C THR A 72 7.65 -5.96 -21.31
N GLY A 73 7.14 -5.65 -20.11
CA GLY A 73 5.76 -5.88 -19.68
C GLY A 73 4.92 -4.59 -19.59
N ALA A 74 3.66 -4.76 -19.20
CA ALA A 74 2.71 -3.67 -18.96
C ALA A 74 2.74 -3.15 -17.51
N VAL A 75 3.33 -3.89 -16.58
CA VAL A 75 3.45 -3.55 -15.15
C VAL A 75 4.80 -4.08 -14.67
N GLY A 76 5.32 -3.55 -13.55
CA GLY A 76 6.51 -4.11 -12.90
C GLY A 76 7.80 -3.36 -13.23
N ASN A 77 8.92 -4.09 -13.12
CA ASN A 77 10.25 -3.54 -13.36
C ASN A 77 10.40 -3.03 -14.80
N CYS A 78 10.97 -1.83 -14.93
CA CYS A 78 11.18 -1.17 -16.21
C CYS A 78 12.40 -0.24 -16.13
N ARG A 79 12.75 0.39 -17.26
CA ARG A 79 13.73 1.47 -17.31
C ARG A 79 13.05 2.75 -17.71
N VAL A 80 13.43 3.86 -17.11
CA VAL A 80 12.95 5.19 -17.49
C VAL A 80 14.10 6.06 -17.95
N SER A 81 13.91 6.71 -19.10
CA SER A 81 14.80 7.75 -19.58
C SER A 81 14.39 9.07 -18.96
N LEU A 82 15.25 9.67 -18.15
CA LEU A 82 15.01 10.91 -17.43
C LEU A 82 15.74 12.08 -18.08
N GLU A 83 15.12 13.26 -18.06
CA GLU A 83 15.74 14.54 -18.39
C GLU A 83 15.53 15.53 -17.24
N LYS A 84 16.37 16.58 -17.17
CA LYS A 84 16.20 17.62 -16.16
C LYS A 84 14.86 18.34 -16.37
N ASN A 85 14.09 18.48 -15.29
CA ASN A 85 12.78 19.13 -15.32
C ASN A 85 12.92 20.66 -15.25
N ILE A 86 13.46 21.26 -16.30
CA ILE A 86 13.74 22.70 -16.40
C ILE A 86 13.12 23.25 -17.69
N ILE A 87 12.53 24.44 -17.61
CA ILE A 87 11.78 25.08 -18.71
C ILE A 87 12.69 25.50 -19.89
N ASP A 88 14.01 25.64 -19.68
CA ASP A 88 14.89 26.38 -20.60
C ASP A 88 16.32 25.80 -20.68
N CYS A 89 16.45 24.49 -20.96
CA CYS A 89 17.76 23.85 -21.12
C CYS A 89 18.03 23.48 -22.59
N SER A 90 18.99 24.15 -23.23
CA SER A 90 19.44 23.89 -24.61
C SER A 90 20.27 22.61 -24.77
N SER A 91 20.62 21.95 -23.66
CA SER A 91 21.29 20.65 -23.63
C SER A 91 20.43 19.66 -22.85
N GLN A 92 19.83 18.69 -23.55
CA GLN A 92 19.14 17.56 -22.95
C GLN A 92 20.17 16.45 -22.68
N GLU A 93 20.62 16.38 -21.43
CA GLU A 93 21.26 15.16 -20.93
C GLU A 93 20.15 14.20 -20.51
N PHE A 94 20.19 12.99 -21.07
CA PHE A 94 19.31 11.91 -20.68
C PHE A 94 20.07 10.92 -19.81
N SER A 95 19.44 10.48 -18.73
CA SER A 95 19.95 9.39 -17.90
C SER A 95 18.89 8.30 -17.83
N GLU A 96 19.29 7.07 -18.14
CA GLU A 96 18.43 5.92 -17.92
C GLU A 96 18.65 5.35 -16.52
N VAL A 97 17.55 5.11 -15.80
CA VAL A 97 17.58 4.51 -14.47
C VAL A 97 16.60 3.34 -14.39
N PRO A 98 16.90 2.34 -13.55
CA PRO A 98 15.90 1.34 -13.17
C PRO A 98 14.72 1.99 -12.44
N ALA A 99 13.53 1.47 -12.71
CA ALA A 99 12.29 1.94 -12.13
C ALA A 99 11.28 0.80 -11.98
N TYR A 100 10.30 1.01 -11.13
CA TYR A 100 9.13 0.17 -10.99
C TYR A 100 7.89 0.92 -11.45
N MET A 101 7.08 0.29 -12.30
CA MET A 101 5.80 0.82 -12.77
C MET A 101 4.66 0.10 -12.08
N LYS A 102 4.10 0.74 -11.04
CA LYS A 102 2.84 0.32 -10.40
C LYS A 102 1.67 0.76 -11.26
N VAL A 103 0.66 -0.10 -11.39
CA VAL A 103 -0.55 0.15 -12.18
C VAL A 103 -1.77 -0.02 -11.29
N THR A 104 -2.39 1.10 -10.93
CA THR A 104 -3.57 1.14 -10.05
C THR A 104 -4.83 1.40 -10.88
N HIS A 105 -5.93 0.70 -10.60
CA HIS A 105 -7.19 0.91 -11.30
C HIS A 105 -7.84 2.25 -10.89
N LEU A 106 -8.46 2.96 -11.83
CA LEU A 106 -9.21 4.20 -11.51
C LEU A 106 -10.69 3.96 -11.22
N LEU A 107 -11.20 2.82 -11.66
CA LEU A 107 -12.55 2.33 -11.40
C LEU A 107 -12.43 1.01 -10.65
N ASP A 108 -13.33 0.79 -9.70
CA ASP A 108 -13.42 -0.49 -8.99
C ASP A 108 -13.68 -1.65 -10.00
N PRO A 109 -12.79 -2.64 -10.07
CA PRO A 109 -12.91 -3.79 -10.98
C PRO A 109 -14.14 -4.65 -10.69
N THR A 110 -14.50 -4.84 -9.42
CA THR A 110 -15.68 -5.60 -8.99
C THR A 110 -16.97 -4.94 -9.44
N GLN A 111 -17.07 -3.62 -9.28
CA GLN A 111 -18.23 -2.85 -9.78
C GLN A 111 -18.28 -2.82 -11.32
N TRP A 112 -17.12 -2.84 -11.99
CA TRP A 112 -17.05 -3.03 -13.43
C TRP A 112 -17.59 -4.40 -13.86
N MET A 113 -17.15 -5.48 -13.22
CA MET A 113 -17.61 -6.84 -13.50
C MET A 113 -19.12 -7.01 -13.26
N ARG A 114 -19.68 -6.33 -12.24
CA ARG A 114 -21.13 -6.23 -11.99
C ARG A 114 -21.88 -5.42 -13.06
N GLY A 115 -21.19 -4.71 -13.95
CA GLY A 115 -21.76 -3.86 -14.99
C GLY A 115 -22.33 -2.54 -14.47
N LYS A 116 -21.82 -2.05 -13.33
CA LYS A 116 -22.21 -0.75 -12.76
C LYS A 116 -21.50 0.42 -13.44
N TYR A 117 -20.40 0.16 -14.13
CA TYR A 117 -19.68 1.14 -14.95
C TYR A 117 -19.84 0.88 -16.44
N SER A 118 -19.77 1.97 -17.21
CA SER A 118 -19.65 1.89 -18.66
C SER A 118 -18.97 3.15 -19.18
N LEU A 119 -18.13 3.02 -20.20
CA LEU A 119 -17.42 4.15 -20.79
C LEU A 119 -17.85 4.34 -22.24
N PRO A 120 -18.15 5.58 -22.66
CA PRO A 120 -18.45 5.86 -24.05
C PRO A 120 -17.18 5.68 -24.90
N LYS A 121 -17.38 5.36 -26.18
CA LYS A 121 -16.27 5.35 -27.16
C LYS A 121 -15.58 6.70 -27.26
N GLU A 122 -16.37 7.78 -27.20
CA GLU A 122 -15.91 9.16 -27.22
C GLU A 122 -16.69 9.96 -26.18
N SER A 123 -15.99 10.76 -25.37
CA SER A 123 -16.58 11.51 -24.25
C SER A 123 -17.63 12.55 -24.66
N GLY A 124 -17.63 12.98 -25.93
CA GLY A 124 -18.58 13.94 -26.48
C GLY A 124 -19.90 13.33 -27.00
N LEU A 125 -20.03 12.00 -27.03
CA LEU A 125 -21.19 11.32 -27.60
C LEU A 125 -22.16 10.81 -26.51
N PRO A 126 -23.47 10.65 -26.83
CA PRO A 126 -24.44 10.08 -25.89
C PRO A 126 -24.08 8.65 -25.46
N TRP A 127 -24.40 8.30 -24.22
CA TRP A 127 -24.23 6.96 -23.66
C TRP A 127 -25.30 6.63 -22.61
N HIS A 128 -25.28 5.41 -22.07
CA HIS A 128 -26.17 5.01 -20.98
C HIS A 128 -25.90 5.87 -19.73
N SER A 129 -26.89 6.69 -19.36
CA SER A 129 -26.71 7.81 -18.44
C SER A 129 -26.23 7.40 -17.06
N ARG A 130 -26.81 6.34 -16.48
CA ARG A 130 -26.51 5.92 -15.10
C ARG A 130 -25.10 5.35 -14.95
N THR A 131 -24.76 4.34 -15.75
CA THR A 131 -23.46 3.65 -15.65
C THR A 131 -22.30 4.53 -16.11
N TRP A 132 -22.52 5.43 -17.09
CA TRP A 132 -21.54 6.45 -17.43
C TRP A 132 -21.38 7.50 -16.33
N ALA A 133 -22.49 8.01 -15.76
CA ALA A 133 -22.41 8.98 -14.68
C ALA A 133 -21.64 8.42 -13.47
N HIS A 134 -21.89 7.17 -13.09
CA HIS A 134 -21.16 6.51 -11.99
C HIS A 134 -19.65 6.45 -12.27
N ALA A 135 -19.27 5.98 -13.47
CA ALA A 135 -17.85 5.92 -13.86
C ALA A 135 -17.23 7.32 -13.91
N TRP A 136 -17.93 8.28 -14.50
CA TRP A 136 -17.49 9.68 -14.57
C TRP A 136 -17.29 10.30 -13.18
N HIS A 137 -18.21 10.07 -12.24
CA HIS A 137 -18.09 10.57 -10.88
C HIS A 137 -16.86 10.01 -10.16
N LYS A 138 -16.59 8.70 -10.26
CA LYS A 138 -15.39 8.08 -9.68
C LYS A 138 -14.09 8.58 -10.34
N LEU A 139 -14.07 8.72 -11.68
CA LEU A 139 -12.89 9.22 -12.41
C LEU A 139 -12.58 10.69 -12.13
N GLN A 140 -13.60 11.52 -11.90
CA GLN A 140 -13.47 12.95 -11.60
C GLN A 140 -13.32 13.24 -10.11
N ASP A 141 -13.35 12.23 -9.25
CA ASP A 141 -13.20 12.42 -7.83
C ASP A 141 -11.75 12.80 -7.48
N PRO A 142 -11.48 14.00 -6.93
CA PRO A 142 -10.14 14.37 -6.49
C PRO A 142 -9.62 13.54 -5.31
N TRP A 143 -10.46 12.68 -4.74
CA TRP A 143 -10.12 11.81 -3.61
C TRP A 143 -10.02 10.34 -4.00
N ASN A 144 -10.11 10.01 -5.30
CA ASN A 144 -9.89 8.65 -5.79
C ASN A 144 -8.57 8.09 -5.22
N GLN A 145 -8.63 6.89 -4.64
CA GLN A 145 -7.49 6.18 -4.04
C GLN A 145 -6.20 6.29 -4.86
N ALA A 146 -6.23 5.95 -6.15
CA ALA A 146 -5.04 5.95 -7.00
C ALA A 146 -4.41 7.35 -7.14
N TYR A 147 -5.24 8.41 -7.12
CA TYR A 147 -4.73 9.78 -7.14
C TYR A 147 -4.13 10.17 -5.78
N VAL A 148 -4.76 9.79 -4.67
CA VAL A 148 -4.26 10.04 -3.31
C VAL A 148 -2.91 9.37 -3.10
N GLU A 149 -2.79 8.10 -3.51
CA GLU A 149 -1.53 7.34 -3.51
C GLU A 149 -0.43 8.07 -4.29
N THR A 150 -0.77 8.58 -5.48
CA THR A 150 0.17 9.33 -6.32
C THR A 150 0.69 10.58 -5.60
N ILE A 151 -0.19 11.32 -4.93
CA ILE A 151 0.23 12.53 -4.19
C ILE A 151 1.11 12.17 -2.99
N ALA A 152 0.79 11.10 -2.27
CA ALA A 152 1.63 10.62 -1.17
C ALA A 152 3.02 10.18 -1.69
N SER A 153 3.06 9.40 -2.77
CA SER A 153 4.30 8.95 -3.41
C SER A 153 5.16 10.12 -3.89
N TYR A 154 4.54 11.13 -4.50
CA TYR A 154 5.21 12.38 -4.86
C TYR A 154 5.78 13.11 -3.63
N ALA A 155 4.97 13.29 -2.58
CA ALA A 155 5.37 14.05 -1.40
C ALA A 155 6.51 13.39 -0.62
N LEU A 156 6.45 12.06 -0.45
CA LEU A 156 7.49 11.26 0.19
C LEU A 156 8.73 11.13 -0.72
N GLY A 157 8.53 11.03 -2.03
CA GLY A 157 9.60 11.08 -3.02
C GLY A 157 10.38 12.41 -3.00
N LYS A 158 9.74 13.54 -2.70
CA LYS A 158 10.45 14.81 -2.45
C LYS A 158 11.34 14.76 -1.20
N LEU A 159 10.93 14.05 -0.14
CA LEU A 159 11.80 13.85 1.02
C LEU A 159 13.02 12.99 0.68
N ARG A 160 12.84 12.00 -0.20
CA ARG A 160 13.93 11.17 -0.72
C ARG A 160 14.89 11.97 -1.62
N GLU A 161 14.35 12.75 -2.54
CA GLU A 161 15.11 13.61 -3.48
C GLU A 161 15.99 14.64 -2.74
N GLU A 162 15.48 15.21 -1.64
CA GLU A 162 16.20 16.16 -0.79
C GLU A 162 17.06 15.48 0.31
N ASP A 163 17.17 14.15 0.28
CA ASP A 163 17.91 13.33 1.24
C ASP A 163 17.50 13.60 2.71
N ILE A 164 16.22 13.86 2.97
CA ILE A 164 15.66 14.07 4.31
C ILE A 164 15.44 12.74 5.02
N SER A 165 14.99 11.71 4.28
CA SER A 165 14.81 10.34 4.77
C SER A 165 15.19 9.35 3.67
N PRO A 166 15.90 8.24 3.99
CA PRO A 166 16.20 7.19 3.02
C PRO A 166 15.06 6.16 2.91
N HIS A 167 14.00 6.28 3.72
CA HIS A 167 12.96 5.26 3.90
C HIS A 167 11.73 5.43 2.99
N PHE A 168 11.89 6.16 1.89
CA PHE A 168 10.86 6.36 0.88
C PHE A 168 11.46 6.20 -0.50
N ASN A 169 10.62 5.81 -1.47
CA ASN A 169 11.04 5.68 -2.85
C ASN A 169 11.22 7.04 -3.53
N GLU A 170 12.23 7.16 -4.41
CA GLU A 170 12.25 8.19 -5.44
C GLU A 170 10.99 8.07 -6.32
N PHE A 171 10.42 9.22 -6.66
CA PHE A 171 9.23 9.31 -7.49
C PHE A 171 9.60 9.96 -8.83
N TYR A 172 9.42 9.21 -9.92
CA TYR A 172 9.81 9.65 -11.26
C TYR A 172 8.65 10.31 -12.02
N GLY A 173 7.41 9.93 -11.74
CA GLY A 173 6.24 10.52 -12.36
C GLY A 173 5.01 9.62 -12.28
N ALA A 174 3.87 10.15 -12.73
CA ALA A 174 2.64 9.38 -12.79
C ALA A 174 1.73 9.83 -13.94
N PHE A 175 0.93 8.91 -14.46
CA PHE A 175 0.15 9.10 -15.68
C PHE A 175 -1.21 8.40 -15.58
N CYS A 176 -2.30 9.08 -15.91
CA CYS A 176 -3.52 8.35 -16.24
C CYS A 176 -3.42 7.82 -17.67
N ALA A 177 -3.94 6.63 -17.89
CA ALA A 177 -3.94 6.01 -19.22
C ALA A 177 -5.15 5.07 -19.41
N ARG A 178 -5.32 4.62 -20.65
CA ARG A 178 -6.21 3.51 -21.02
C ARG A 178 -5.35 2.26 -21.21
N ALA A 179 -5.50 1.28 -20.33
CA ALA A 179 -4.87 -0.04 -20.50
C ALA A 179 -5.56 -0.79 -21.63
N ASN A 180 -4.79 -1.33 -22.57
CA ASN A 180 -5.32 -2.20 -23.63
C ASN A 180 -6.01 -3.42 -23.03
N THR A 181 -5.33 -4.03 -22.05
CA THR A 181 -5.81 -5.13 -21.21
C THR A 181 -5.35 -4.84 -19.78
N TYR A 182 -6.27 -4.84 -18.83
CA TYR A 182 -6.01 -4.77 -17.40
C TYR A 182 -6.33 -6.13 -16.77
N ARG A 183 -5.43 -6.64 -15.94
CA ARG A 183 -5.59 -7.91 -15.22
C ARG A 183 -5.84 -7.59 -13.75
N TYR A 184 -7.00 -7.98 -13.27
CA TYR A 184 -7.35 -7.92 -11.86
C TYR A 184 -7.18 -9.32 -11.26
N ASN A 185 -6.35 -9.45 -10.22
CA ASN A 185 -6.17 -10.70 -9.50
C ASN A 185 -7.43 -10.97 -8.65
N LEU A 186 -7.99 -12.17 -8.77
CA LEU A 186 -9.20 -12.60 -8.06
C LEU A 186 -8.92 -13.57 -6.91
N ASN A 187 -7.66 -13.89 -6.59
CA ASN A 187 -7.33 -15.05 -5.73
C ASN A 187 -8.17 -15.12 -4.44
N ASP A 188 -8.23 -13.99 -3.71
CA ASP A 188 -8.94 -13.91 -2.43
C ASP A 188 -10.47 -13.93 -2.63
N ASP A 189 -10.96 -13.19 -3.64
CA ASP A 189 -12.38 -13.00 -3.92
C ASP A 189 -13.03 -14.15 -4.71
N PHE A 190 -12.23 -15.00 -5.37
CA PHE A 190 -12.73 -15.88 -6.43
C PHE A 190 -13.74 -16.90 -5.90
N SER A 191 -13.48 -17.43 -4.71
CA SER A 191 -14.36 -18.40 -4.04
C SER A 191 -15.76 -17.82 -3.79
N SER A 192 -15.81 -16.57 -3.36
CA SER A 192 -17.04 -15.81 -3.12
C SER A 192 -17.74 -15.44 -4.43
N PHE A 193 -17.00 -14.82 -5.36
CA PHE A 193 -17.57 -14.33 -6.62
C PHE A 193 -18.07 -15.46 -7.52
N ARG A 194 -17.40 -16.61 -7.51
CA ARG A 194 -17.79 -17.78 -8.30
C ARG A 194 -19.20 -18.27 -7.99
N ASN A 195 -19.67 -18.10 -6.76
CA ASN A 195 -21.00 -18.54 -6.35
C ASN A 195 -22.09 -17.51 -6.66
N GLU A 196 -21.72 -16.35 -7.21
CA GLU A 196 -22.63 -15.26 -7.49
C GLU A 196 -23.12 -15.25 -8.94
N ARG A 197 -24.44 -15.07 -9.15
CA ARG A 197 -25.03 -14.97 -10.50
C ARG A 197 -24.50 -13.79 -11.30
N TRP A 198 -24.23 -12.67 -10.62
CA TRP A 198 -23.76 -11.45 -11.29
C TRP A 198 -22.38 -11.65 -11.94
N PHE A 199 -21.53 -12.48 -11.35
CA PHE A 199 -20.18 -12.74 -11.82
C PHE A 199 -20.23 -13.37 -13.21
N TRP A 200 -20.91 -14.52 -13.35
CA TRP A 200 -21.06 -15.22 -14.62
C TRP A 200 -21.84 -14.40 -15.66
N SER A 201 -22.89 -13.69 -15.26
CA SER A 201 -23.64 -12.81 -16.16
C SER A 201 -22.75 -11.69 -16.73
N GLY A 202 -21.85 -11.12 -15.93
CA GLY A 202 -20.88 -10.12 -16.38
C GLY A 202 -19.91 -10.66 -17.45
N LYS A 203 -19.44 -11.90 -17.26
CA LYS A 203 -18.59 -12.61 -18.21
C LYS A 203 -19.33 -12.89 -19.53
N GLU A 204 -20.56 -13.40 -19.47
CA GLU A 204 -21.40 -13.66 -20.66
C GLU A 204 -21.69 -12.38 -21.47
N ARG A 205 -21.87 -11.25 -20.77
CA ARG A 205 -22.04 -9.92 -21.38
C ARG A 205 -20.74 -9.36 -21.98
N GLY A 206 -19.61 -10.03 -21.78
CA GLY A 206 -18.30 -9.62 -22.30
C GLY A 206 -17.69 -8.43 -21.56
N LEU A 207 -18.04 -8.22 -20.29
CA LEU A 207 -17.45 -7.14 -19.46
C LEU A 207 -15.99 -7.44 -19.09
N TYR A 208 -15.66 -8.72 -18.97
CA TYR A 208 -14.33 -9.24 -18.67
C TYR A 208 -14.19 -10.70 -19.17
N SER A 209 -12.97 -11.20 -19.23
CA SER A 209 -12.64 -12.62 -19.46
C SER A 209 -11.84 -13.18 -18.29
N LEU A 210 -11.97 -14.48 -18.02
CA LEU A 210 -11.19 -15.15 -16.98
C LEU A 210 -9.98 -15.84 -17.59
N ILE A 211 -8.83 -15.70 -16.93
CA ILE A 211 -7.59 -16.41 -17.21
C ILE A 211 -7.10 -17.03 -15.92
N VAL A 212 -6.60 -18.25 -16.02
CA VAL A 212 -5.95 -18.94 -14.91
C VAL A 212 -4.47 -19.04 -15.29
N LYS A 213 -3.61 -18.77 -14.33
CA LYS A 213 -2.17 -18.99 -14.43
C LYS A 213 -1.71 -19.85 -13.28
N ASP A 214 -0.68 -20.62 -13.53
CA ASP A 214 0.09 -21.26 -12.46
C ASP A 214 0.81 -20.16 -11.66
N SER A 215 0.69 -20.22 -10.34
CA SER A 215 1.23 -19.24 -9.39
C SER A 215 2.76 -19.30 -9.34
N ASP A 216 3.34 -20.50 -9.41
CA ASP A 216 4.79 -20.73 -9.31
C ASP A 216 5.48 -20.53 -10.66
N SER A 217 4.76 -20.80 -11.76
CA SER A 217 5.27 -20.63 -13.11
C SER A 217 4.23 -20.00 -14.04
N PRO A 218 4.09 -18.66 -14.04
CA PRO A 218 3.06 -17.93 -14.80
C PRO A 218 3.04 -18.17 -16.32
N GLY A 219 4.10 -18.78 -16.88
CA GLY A 219 4.23 -19.17 -18.29
C GLY A 219 3.82 -20.62 -18.60
N SER A 220 3.65 -21.46 -17.57
CA SER A 220 3.31 -22.87 -17.70
C SER A 220 1.86 -23.08 -18.12
N ALA A 221 1.62 -24.17 -18.86
CA ALA A 221 0.29 -24.51 -19.34
C ALA A 221 -0.55 -25.12 -18.21
N VAL A 222 -1.65 -24.44 -17.84
CA VAL A 222 -2.60 -24.96 -16.86
C VAL A 222 -3.33 -26.20 -17.41
N PRO A 223 -3.41 -27.30 -16.65
CA PRO A 223 -4.11 -28.52 -17.08
C PRO A 223 -5.58 -28.25 -17.46
N PRO A 224 -6.09 -28.88 -18.54
CA PRO A 224 -7.47 -28.62 -19.02
C PRO A 224 -8.58 -28.91 -18.01
N HIS A 225 -8.38 -29.90 -17.12
CA HIS A 225 -9.37 -30.26 -16.11
C HIS A 225 -9.51 -29.19 -15.02
N ILE A 226 -8.41 -28.56 -14.61
CA ILE A 226 -8.40 -27.41 -13.69
C ILE A 226 -9.10 -26.21 -14.33
N LEU A 227 -8.83 -25.94 -15.61
CA LEU A 227 -9.52 -24.88 -16.35
C LEU A 227 -11.02 -25.14 -16.44
N GLU A 228 -11.44 -26.38 -16.72
CA GLU A 228 -12.85 -26.75 -16.77
C GLU A 228 -13.50 -26.60 -15.39
N GLU A 229 -12.81 -27.00 -14.32
CA GLU A 229 -13.27 -26.80 -12.97
C GLU A 229 -13.42 -25.31 -12.67
N LEU A 230 -12.39 -24.48 -12.80
CA LEU A 230 -12.41 -23.07 -12.39
C LEU A 230 -13.35 -22.22 -13.25
N LEU A 231 -13.41 -22.47 -14.56
CA LEU A 231 -14.10 -21.59 -15.51
C LEU A 231 -15.57 -21.97 -15.77
N THR A 232 -16.07 -23.02 -15.12
CA THR A 232 -17.46 -23.47 -15.25
C THR A 232 -18.33 -22.94 -14.12
N ALA A 233 -19.45 -22.31 -14.47
CA ALA A 233 -20.43 -21.82 -13.52
C ALA A 233 -21.01 -22.98 -12.68
N PRO A 234 -21.05 -22.87 -11.35
CA PRO A 234 -21.71 -23.88 -10.53
C PRO A 234 -23.21 -23.93 -10.87
N SER A 235 -23.85 -25.09 -10.67
CA SER A 235 -25.29 -25.25 -10.85
C SER A 235 -26.04 -24.52 -9.73
N LEU A 236 -26.22 -23.22 -9.88
CA LEU A 236 -26.94 -22.39 -8.92
C LEU A 236 -28.44 -22.75 -8.99
N SER A 237 -29.01 -23.24 -7.89
CA SER A 237 -30.44 -23.59 -7.84
C SER A 237 -31.33 -22.34 -8.01
N ASP A 238 -32.43 -22.48 -8.76
CA ASP A 238 -33.37 -21.40 -9.09
C ASP A 238 -34.22 -20.91 -7.90
N SER A 239 -34.01 -21.43 -6.70
CA SER A 239 -34.72 -20.99 -5.50
C SER A 239 -33.95 -19.87 -4.82
N GLU A 240 -33.99 -18.67 -5.40
CA GLU A 240 -34.10 -17.36 -4.73
C GLU A 240 -34.01 -16.24 -5.79
N GLY A 241 -35.09 -15.46 -5.90
CA GLY A 241 -35.08 -14.05 -6.30
C GLY A 241 -34.94 -13.67 -7.78
N SER A 242 -36.04 -13.75 -8.54
CA SER A 242 -36.24 -12.84 -9.67
C SER A 242 -36.69 -11.47 -9.14
N GLU A 243 -35.79 -10.51 -8.98
CA GLU A 243 -36.16 -9.09 -8.88
C GLU A 243 -35.25 -8.22 -9.74
N LEU A 244 -35.62 -8.10 -11.02
CA LEU A 244 -35.37 -6.90 -11.81
C LEU A 244 -36.58 -5.98 -11.63
N SER A 245 -36.55 -5.11 -10.63
CA SER A 245 -37.25 -3.82 -10.67
C SER A 245 -36.57 -2.82 -9.73
N GLU A 246 -36.44 -1.60 -10.23
CA GLU A 246 -35.83 -0.44 -9.57
C GLU A 246 -36.35 -0.21 -8.14
N MET A 247 -35.47 -0.31 -7.15
CA MET A 247 -35.56 0.50 -5.93
C MET A 247 -34.15 0.76 -5.37
N ASP A 248 -33.84 2.05 -5.25
CA ASP A 248 -32.71 2.56 -4.48
C ASP A 248 -32.80 2.04 -3.04
N GLY A 249 -31.75 1.35 -2.61
CA GLY A 249 -31.59 0.81 -1.28
C GLY A 249 -30.15 0.37 -1.16
N ASP A 250 -29.34 1.26 -0.62
CA ASP A 250 -27.97 1.02 -0.17
C ASP A 250 -27.95 -0.24 0.71
N ALA A 251 -27.41 -1.33 0.18
CA ALA A 251 -27.20 -2.59 0.87
C ALA A 251 -25.72 -2.90 0.74
N GLY A 252 -24.97 -2.52 1.77
CA GLY A 252 -23.56 -2.85 1.95
C GLY A 252 -23.39 -4.36 1.95
N GLY A 253 -22.75 -4.86 0.90
CA GLY A 253 -22.05 -6.13 0.94
C GLY A 253 -20.62 -5.84 1.35
N GLU A 254 -20.13 -6.59 2.32
CA GLU A 254 -18.74 -6.56 2.79
C GLU A 254 -17.81 -6.75 1.58
N LEU A 255 -16.98 -5.74 1.35
CA LEU A 255 -15.88 -5.74 0.40
C LEU A 255 -14.65 -6.13 1.22
N GLU A 256 -14.08 -7.29 0.90
CA GLU A 256 -12.79 -7.72 1.44
C GLU A 256 -11.68 -6.83 0.86
N SER A 257 -10.63 -6.66 1.66
CA SER A 257 -9.56 -5.69 1.46
C SER A 257 -8.78 -5.91 0.16
N LEU A 258 -8.84 -4.93 -0.73
CA LEU A 258 -8.04 -4.82 -1.94
C LEU A 258 -6.57 -4.47 -1.65
N ASP A 259 -5.67 -5.46 -1.69
CA ASP A 259 -4.23 -5.26 -1.90
C ASP A 259 -3.78 -6.10 -3.11
N THR A 260 -3.71 -5.48 -4.29
CA THR A 260 -3.13 -6.11 -5.49
C THR A 260 -1.80 -5.45 -5.84
N ALA A 261 -0.78 -5.76 -5.04
CA ALA A 261 0.61 -5.59 -5.44
C ALA A 261 1.20 -6.97 -5.80
N SER A 262 0.80 -7.55 -6.94
CA SER A 262 1.50 -8.72 -7.48
C SER A 262 2.77 -8.27 -8.20
N PHE A 263 3.93 -8.69 -7.68
CA PHE A 263 5.24 -8.37 -8.22
C PHE A 263 5.72 -9.54 -9.08
N ASP A 264 5.11 -9.74 -10.25
CA ASP A 264 5.56 -10.79 -11.19
C ASP A 264 6.88 -10.34 -11.85
N THR A 265 8.00 -10.87 -11.35
CA THR A 265 9.32 -10.71 -11.96
C THR A 265 9.60 -11.96 -12.80
N GLU A 266 9.66 -11.84 -14.12
CA GLU A 266 10.11 -12.93 -15.00
C GLU A 266 11.65 -13.01 -14.96
N GLU A 267 12.22 -14.05 -14.34
CA GLU A 267 13.62 -14.45 -14.54
C GLU A 267 13.70 -15.94 -14.95
N GLY A 268 14.71 -16.24 -15.79
CA GLY A 268 14.80 -17.44 -16.63
C GLY A 268 15.33 -18.72 -15.97
N GLU A 269 14.95 -19.81 -16.61
CA GLU A 269 15.01 -21.24 -16.25
C GLU A 269 16.41 -21.85 -16.10
N GLU A 270 16.57 -22.80 -15.15
CA GLU A 270 17.20 -24.13 -15.35
C GLU A 270 16.46 -25.19 -14.49
N GLU A 271 16.08 -26.32 -15.11
CA GLU A 271 15.22 -27.41 -14.60
C GLU A 271 15.98 -28.45 -13.74
N GLU A 272 15.35 -29.02 -12.70
CA GLU A 272 15.37 -30.47 -12.37
C GLU A 272 14.05 -30.86 -11.64
N GLU A 273 13.37 -31.90 -12.13
CA GLU A 273 12.07 -32.43 -11.66
C GLU A 273 12.23 -33.43 -10.49
N GLU A 274 11.40 -33.32 -9.44
CA GLU A 274 10.94 -34.47 -8.65
C GLU A 274 9.46 -34.28 -8.28
N GLU A 275 8.62 -35.27 -8.63
CA GLU A 275 7.19 -35.34 -8.36
C GLU A 275 6.95 -35.85 -6.93
N GLU A 276 6.20 -35.10 -6.11
CA GLU A 276 5.46 -35.65 -4.97
C GLU A 276 3.98 -35.21 -5.05
N GLU A 277 3.08 -36.19 -5.04
CA GLU A 277 1.63 -36.01 -4.89
C GLU A 277 1.32 -35.76 -3.41
N ASP A 278 0.69 -34.63 -3.05
CA ASP A 278 -0.05 -34.48 -1.80
C ASP A 278 -1.12 -33.36 -1.88
N GLU A 279 -2.24 -33.58 -1.18
CA GLU A 279 -3.47 -32.81 -1.17
C GLU A 279 -3.30 -31.34 -0.71
N ASP A 280 -3.35 -30.36 -1.63
CA ASP A 280 -4.03 -29.05 -1.52
C ASP A 280 -3.79 -28.18 -2.81
N ASP A 281 -4.30 -28.63 -3.96
CA ASP A 281 -4.13 -27.99 -5.30
C ASP A 281 -4.77 -26.58 -5.46
N LYS A 282 -5.33 -25.98 -4.41
CA LYS A 282 -6.07 -24.70 -4.54
C LYS A 282 -5.17 -23.47 -4.64
N ASP A 283 -3.96 -23.54 -4.10
CA ASP A 283 -3.05 -22.38 -4.06
C ASP A 283 -2.10 -22.33 -5.27
N GLN A 284 -2.02 -23.42 -6.05
CA GLN A 284 -1.16 -23.52 -7.24
C GLN A 284 -1.62 -22.60 -8.38
N TYR A 285 -2.89 -22.19 -8.43
CA TYR A 285 -3.43 -21.46 -9.58
C TYR A 285 -4.05 -20.12 -9.20
N THR A 286 -3.53 -19.05 -9.79
CA THR A 286 -4.09 -17.71 -9.65
C THR A 286 -5.12 -17.42 -10.77
N VAL A 287 -6.31 -16.96 -10.37
CA VAL A 287 -7.36 -16.55 -11.31
C VAL A 287 -7.35 -15.03 -11.53
N TYR A 288 -7.40 -14.61 -12.78
CA TYR A 288 -7.42 -13.20 -13.19
C TYR A 288 -8.68 -12.86 -13.98
N ALA A 289 -9.27 -11.69 -13.71
CA ALA A 289 -10.22 -11.03 -14.59
C ALA A 289 -9.50 -10.06 -15.54
N GLU A 290 -9.54 -10.35 -16.84
CA GLU A 290 -9.05 -9.46 -17.89
C GLU A 290 -10.13 -8.52 -18.41
N MET A 291 -9.88 -7.22 -18.30
CA MET A 291 -10.75 -6.14 -18.76
C MET A 291 -10.06 -5.37 -19.89
N LYS A 292 -10.79 -5.06 -20.97
CA LYS A 292 -10.26 -4.31 -22.11
C LYS A 292 -10.55 -2.82 -21.99
N ASP A 293 -9.62 -1.99 -22.47
CA ASP A 293 -9.78 -0.54 -22.51
C ASP A 293 -10.19 0.04 -21.15
N PHE A 294 -9.40 -0.28 -20.14
CA PHE A 294 -9.69 0.01 -18.73
C PHE A 294 -8.90 1.24 -18.25
N PRO A 295 -9.51 2.19 -17.52
CA PRO A 295 -8.80 3.38 -17.05
C PRO A 295 -7.91 3.05 -15.85
N VAL A 296 -6.64 3.44 -15.94
CA VAL A 296 -5.62 3.15 -14.93
C VAL A 296 -4.75 4.37 -14.62
N MET A 297 -4.11 4.33 -13.45
CA MET A 297 -3.05 5.22 -13.02
C MET A 297 -1.73 4.46 -13.04
N LEU A 298 -0.73 4.98 -13.76
CA LEU A 298 0.64 4.49 -13.77
C LEU A 298 1.44 5.33 -12.78
N ILE A 299 2.09 4.71 -11.81
CA ILE A 299 2.96 5.36 -10.82
C ILE A 299 4.37 4.80 -10.99
N LEU A 300 5.34 5.67 -11.28
CA LEU A 300 6.71 5.30 -11.56
C LEU A 300 7.60 5.70 -10.38
N THR A 301 8.18 4.70 -9.72
CA THR A 301 9.09 4.88 -8.58
C THR A 301 10.42 4.20 -8.82
N GLU A 302 11.38 4.38 -7.93
CA GLU A 302 12.58 3.55 -7.94
C GLU A 302 12.25 2.05 -7.74
N GLU A 303 13.06 1.22 -8.39
CA GLU A 303 13.03 -0.23 -8.25
C GLU A 303 13.56 -0.65 -6.87
N ASN A 304 12.97 -1.70 -6.29
CA ASN A 304 13.38 -2.30 -5.03
C ASN A 304 13.64 -3.79 -5.22
N LYS A 305 14.40 -4.41 -4.31
CA LYS A 305 14.86 -5.79 -4.47
C LYS A 305 13.77 -6.81 -4.14
N ASN A 306 13.13 -6.68 -2.98
CA ASN A 306 11.98 -7.49 -2.58
C ASN A 306 11.23 -6.81 -1.41
N THR A 307 10.14 -7.42 -0.94
CA THR A 307 9.41 -7.02 0.26
C THR A 307 10.15 -7.47 1.54
N MET A 308 9.73 -6.95 2.68
CA MET A 308 10.18 -7.40 4.01
C MET A 308 9.62 -8.78 4.33
N ASP A 309 8.46 -9.13 3.76
CA ASP A 309 7.80 -10.42 3.92
C ASP A 309 8.67 -11.57 3.39
N TYR A 310 9.31 -11.36 2.24
CA TYR A 310 10.31 -12.28 1.66
C TYR A 310 11.45 -12.66 2.61
N LEU A 311 11.72 -11.86 3.65
CA LEU A 311 12.77 -12.15 4.63
C LEU A 311 12.38 -13.21 5.66
N PHE A 312 11.14 -13.68 5.66
CA PHE A 312 10.69 -14.81 6.46
C PHE A 312 10.93 -16.17 5.79
N GLU A 313 11.17 -16.20 4.48
CA GLU A 313 11.44 -17.44 3.76
C GLU A 313 12.69 -18.16 4.30
N GLU A 314 12.66 -19.49 4.24
CA GLU A 314 13.79 -20.30 4.69
C GLU A 314 15.04 -19.98 3.85
N ASP A 315 16.20 -20.02 4.50
CA ASP A 315 17.53 -19.80 3.89
C ASP A 315 17.79 -18.40 3.28
N VAL A 316 16.83 -17.47 3.30
CA VAL A 316 17.06 -16.05 2.91
C VAL A 316 17.98 -15.34 3.90
N LEU A 317 17.85 -15.63 5.19
CA LEU A 317 18.66 -15.06 6.26
C LEU A 317 19.57 -16.10 6.91
N ASP A 318 20.78 -15.68 7.27
CA ASP A 318 21.75 -16.52 7.98
C ASP A 318 21.51 -16.60 9.51
N ALA A 319 20.28 -16.33 9.93
CA ALA A 319 19.81 -16.39 11.30
C ALA A 319 18.40 -16.98 11.35
N LYS A 320 18.07 -17.70 12.43
CA LYS A 320 16.76 -18.34 12.62
C LYS A 320 15.99 -17.72 13.81
N PRO A 321 14.64 -17.81 13.83
CA PRO A 321 13.83 -17.37 14.97
C PRO A 321 14.35 -17.88 16.31
N GLY A 322 14.32 -17.02 17.34
CA GLY A 322 14.83 -17.32 18.68
C GLY A 322 16.35 -17.16 18.88
N THR A 323 17.12 -16.80 17.84
CA THR A 323 18.55 -16.49 17.98
C THR A 323 18.80 -14.99 18.23
N GLU A 324 19.90 -14.65 18.91
CA GLU A 324 20.27 -13.24 19.16
C GLU A 324 20.49 -12.46 17.85
N ARG A 325 21.04 -13.13 16.83
CA ARG A 325 21.31 -12.52 15.52
C ARG A 325 20.00 -12.19 14.77
N TRP A 326 19.01 -13.07 14.85
CA TRP A 326 17.67 -12.83 14.31
C TRP A 326 17.05 -11.58 14.94
N GLU A 327 17.01 -11.52 16.27
CA GLU A 327 16.45 -10.36 16.97
C GLU A 327 17.23 -9.07 16.68
N SER A 328 18.55 -9.16 16.48
CA SER A 328 19.40 -8.02 16.12
C SER A 328 19.04 -7.46 14.74
N TYR A 329 18.85 -8.33 13.75
CA TYR A 329 18.42 -7.94 12.40
C TYR A 329 17.07 -7.22 12.44
N TRP A 330 16.05 -7.87 12.99
CA TRP A 330 14.71 -7.34 13.00
C TRP A 330 14.57 -6.10 13.88
N SER A 331 15.27 -6.02 15.01
CA SER A 331 15.30 -4.78 15.81
C SER A 331 15.87 -3.59 15.03
N ALA A 332 16.91 -3.81 14.22
CA ALA A 332 17.51 -2.75 13.43
C ALA A 332 16.64 -2.36 12.23
N TRP A 333 16.02 -3.33 11.56
CA TRP A 333 15.14 -3.09 10.42
C TRP A 333 13.83 -2.42 10.83
N ILE A 334 13.20 -2.89 11.90
CA ILE A 334 12.01 -2.24 12.47
C ILE A 334 12.34 -0.81 12.91
N PHE A 335 13.55 -0.54 13.43
CA PHE A 335 13.97 0.84 13.71
C PHE A 335 13.89 1.73 12.46
N GLN A 336 14.36 1.24 11.31
CA GLN A 336 14.28 1.97 10.04
C GLN A 336 12.82 2.29 9.67
N ILE A 337 11.90 1.34 9.88
CA ILE A 337 10.47 1.56 9.62
C ILE A 337 9.89 2.61 10.56
N ILE A 338 10.17 2.53 11.86
CA ILE A 338 9.75 3.55 12.85
C ILE A 338 10.30 4.93 12.45
N ALA A 339 11.54 5.01 11.95
CA ALA A 339 12.13 6.25 11.47
C ALA A 339 11.36 6.83 10.27
N GLY A 340 11.00 5.99 9.29
CA GLY A 340 10.12 6.39 8.18
C GLY A 340 8.76 6.89 8.66
N CYS A 341 8.07 6.12 9.50
CA CYS A 341 6.77 6.49 10.05
C CYS A 341 6.82 7.80 10.85
N SER A 342 7.84 7.98 11.69
CA SER A 342 8.02 9.22 12.48
C SER A 342 8.20 10.45 11.58
N VAL A 343 8.96 10.32 10.49
CA VAL A 343 9.16 11.40 9.51
C VAL A 343 7.86 11.76 8.81
N MET A 344 7.12 10.79 8.24
CA MET A 344 5.88 11.07 7.50
C MET A 344 4.77 11.62 8.42
N GLN A 345 4.66 11.09 9.65
CA GLN A 345 3.72 11.58 10.66
C GLN A 345 4.03 13.02 11.04
N HIS A 346 5.30 13.36 11.29
CA HIS A 346 5.66 14.72 11.66
C HIS A 346 5.52 15.71 10.51
N ILE A 347 6.03 15.37 9.32
CA ILE A 347 6.08 16.32 8.20
C ILE A 347 4.70 16.52 7.57
N PHE A 348 3.89 15.47 7.45
CA PHE A 348 2.62 15.51 6.72
C PHE A 348 1.39 15.27 7.60
N GLY A 349 1.54 14.90 8.87
CA GLY A 349 0.42 14.40 9.66
C GLY A 349 -0.16 13.13 9.03
N MET A 350 0.71 12.30 8.46
CA MET A 350 0.34 11.14 7.65
C MET A 350 0.17 9.87 8.50
N THR A 351 -0.94 9.17 8.32
CA THR A 351 -1.12 7.76 8.72
C THR A 351 -1.18 6.90 7.47
N HIS A 352 -0.47 5.77 7.44
CA HIS A 352 -0.44 4.84 6.30
C HIS A 352 -1.77 4.10 6.14
N ASN A 353 -2.33 3.63 7.27
CA ASN A 353 -3.56 2.84 7.38
C ASN A 353 -3.51 1.41 6.82
N ASP A 354 -2.41 1.02 6.18
CA ASP A 354 -2.23 -0.35 5.69
C ASP A 354 -0.76 -0.82 5.74
N LEU A 355 -0.10 -0.57 6.86
CA LEU A 355 1.32 -0.90 7.00
C LEU A 355 1.49 -2.36 7.46
N HIS A 356 1.82 -3.24 6.52
CA HIS A 356 2.22 -4.63 6.76
C HIS A 356 3.53 -4.94 6.02
N THR A 357 4.07 -6.14 6.23
CA THR A 357 5.38 -6.60 5.71
C THR A 357 5.51 -6.53 4.19
N ASN A 358 4.43 -6.79 3.44
CA ASN A 358 4.41 -6.62 1.98
C ASN A 358 4.47 -5.17 1.50
N ASN A 359 3.96 -4.21 2.30
CA ASN A 359 4.04 -2.77 2.01
C ASN A 359 5.34 -2.13 2.48
N ILE A 360 6.33 -2.95 2.82
CA ILE A 360 7.68 -2.55 3.16
C ILE A 360 8.62 -3.26 2.21
N VAL A 361 9.39 -2.51 1.43
CA VAL A 361 10.38 -3.03 0.48
C VAL A 361 11.79 -2.63 0.88
N TRP A 362 12.81 -3.27 0.31
CA TRP A 362 14.19 -2.93 0.62
C TRP A 362 15.09 -2.86 -0.61
N VAL A 363 16.17 -2.10 -0.46
CA VAL A 363 17.30 -2.07 -1.39
C VAL A 363 18.59 -2.48 -0.69
N GLU A 364 19.51 -3.03 -1.47
CA GLU A 364 20.84 -3.37 -0.99
C GLU A 364 21.66 -2.11 -0.71
N THR A 365 22.54 -2.19 0.28
CA THR A 365 23.48 -1.12 0.59
C THR A 365 24.81 -1.62 1.11
N GLU A 366 25.89 -0.93 0.73
CA GLU A 366 27.22 -1.12 1.30
C GLU A 366 27.40 -0.34 2.62
N LYS A 367 26.47 0.55 2.97
CA LYS A 367 26.54 1.32 4.22
C LYS A 367 26.32 0.39 5.39
N GLU A 368 27.30 0.22 6.27
CA GLU A 368 27.16 -0.62 7.46
C GLU A 368 26.15 -0.06 8.48
N PHE A 369 26.08 1.27 8.61
CA PHE A 369 25.24 1.95 9.59
C PHE A 369 24.47 3.12 8.99
N LEU A 370 23.26 3.34 9.51
CA LEU A 370 22.52 4.59 9.39
C LEU A 370 22.56 5.32 10.73
N TYR A 371 22.65 6.64 10.65
CA TYR A 371 22.73 7.50 11.83
C TYR A 371 21.52 8.40 11.91
N TYR A 372 20.93 8.46 13.10
CA TYR A 372 19.73 9.24 13.37
C TYR A 372 19.91 10.15 14.57
N LYS A 373 19.14 11.23 14.62
CA LYS A 373 19.05 12.12 15.78
C LYS A 373 17.63 12.56 16.06
N ASN A 374 17.35 12.81 17.33
CA ASN A 374 16.11 13.45 17.77
C ASN A 374 16.35 14.94 18.11
N ALA A 375 15.28 15.68 18.40
CA ALA A 375 15.37 17.09 18.76
C ALA A 375 16.10 17.34 20.09
N ALA A 376 16.12 16.35 20.99
CA ALA A 376 16.84 16.41 22.26
C ALA A 376 18.38 16.22 22.12
N GLY A 377 18.88 15.90 20.92
CA GLY A 377 20.30 15.68 20.67
C GLY A 377 20.81 14.28 21.04
N THR A 378 19.91 13.32 21.23
CA THR A 378 20.26 11.89 21.30
C THR A 378 20.56 11.38 19.90
N PHE A 379 21.58 10.52 19.77
CA PHE A 379 21.99 9.91 18.52
C PHE A 379 21.81 8.40 18.57
N TRP A 380 21.41 7.82 17.43
CA TRP A 380 21.32 6.38 17.23
C TRP A 380 22.22 5.97 16.06
N LYS A 381 22.95 4.86 16.23
CA LYS A 381 23.75 4.18 15.20
C LYS A 381 23.13 2.82 14.97
N VAL A 382 22.44 2.68 13.84
CA VAL A 382 21.62 1.52 13.53
C VAL A 382 22.29 0.72 12.41
N PRO A 383 22.63 -0.56 12.62
CA PRO A 383 23.20 -1.38 11.57
C PRO A 383 22.17 -1.61 10.45
N THR A 384 22.61 -1.56 9.20
CA THR A 384 21.73 -1.83 8.05
C THR A 384 21.58 -3.32 7.78
N PHE A 385 22.61 -4.09 8.13
CA PHE A 385 22.79 -5.47 7.67
C PHE A 385 22.64 -5.61 6.15
N GLY A 386 23.16 -4.61 5.43
CA GLY A 386 23.12 -4.57 3.96
C GLY A 386 21.77 -4.16 3.37
N LYS A 387 20.77 -3.75 4.18
CA LYS A 387 19.42 -3.40 3.71
C LYS A 387 18.97 -2.02 4.18
N ILE A 388 18.40 -1.24 3.26
CA ILE A 388 17.65 -0.01 3.56
C ILE A 388 16.20 -0.25 3.21
N PHE A 389 15.33 -0.13 4.21
CA PHE A 389 13.89 -0.35 4.03
C PHE A 389 13.15 0.93 3.65
N ARG A 390 12.10 0.77 2.86
CA ARG A 390 11.24 1.82 2.33
C ARG A 390 9.77 1.41 2.41
N ILE A 391 8.93 2.38 2.71
CA ILE A 391 7.48 2.20 2.81
C ILE A 391 6.85 2.51 1.44
N ILE A 392 5.90 1.69 1.02
CA ILE A 392 5.14 1.82 -0.23
C ILE A 392 3.65 1.57 0.02
N ASP A 393 2.85 1.75 -1.02
CA ASP A 393 1.40 1.57 -1.03
C ASP A 393 0.59 2.53 -0.15
N PHE A 394 0.53 3.78 -0.60
CA PHE A 394 -0.15 4.84 0.11
C PHE A 394 -1.63 4.99 -0.28
N GLY A 395 -2.25 3.95 -0.85
CA GLY A 395 -3.64 3.96 -1.32
C GLY A 395 -4.63 4.38 -0.25
N ARG A 396 -4.46 3.85 0.97
CA ARG A 396 -5.30 4.19 2.14
C ARG A 396 -4.71 5.28 3.03
N SER A 397 -3.66 5.97 2.60
CA SER A 397 -3.04 6.98 3.45
C SER A 397 -3.97 8.20 3.69
N ILE A 398 -3.87 8.76 4.89
CA ILE A 398 -4.53 10.04 5.24
C ILE A 398 -3.45 11.02 5.66
N PHE A 399 -3.37 12.19 5.02
CA PHE A 399 -2.30 13.16 5.25
C PHE A 399 -2.69 14.59 4.87
N THR A 400 -1.86 15.56 5.25
CA THR A 400 -2.07 16.98 4.96
C THR A 400 -0.85 17.63 4.30
N ILE A 401 -1.07 18.37 3.21
CA ILE A 401 -0.06 19.24 2.60
C ILE A 401 -0.58 20.68 2.61
N ASN A 402 0.13 21.58 3.32
CA ASN A 402 -0.16 23.02 3.37
C ASN A 402 -1.64 23.35 3.64
N GLY A 403 -2.25 22.61 4.58
CA GLY A 403 -3.64 22.78 5.02
C GLY A 403 -4.69 22.12 4.12
N THR A 404 -4.28 21.43 3.05
CA THR A 404 -5.17 20.57 2.26
C THR A 404 -5.01 19.14 2.75
N MET A 405 -6.09 18.57 3.26
CA MET A 405 -6.13 17.18 3.70
C MET A 405 -6.47 16.28 2.51
N PHE A 406 -5.75 15.18 2.38
CA PHE A 406 -5.94 14.12 1.40
C PHE A 406 -6.41 12.88 2.13
N VAL A 407 -7.56 12.37 1.72
CA VAL A 407 -8.21 11.19 2.28
C VAL A 407 -8.69 10.37 1.09
N SER A 408 -8.32 9.10 1.04
CA SER A 408 -8.81 8.17 0.01
C SER A 408 -10.34 8.09 0.03
N ASP A 409 -10.94 7.86 -1.13
CA ASP A 409 -12.36 7.57 -1.21
C ASP A 409 -12.70 6.16 -0.71
N ASP A 410 -11.72 5.30 -0.43
CA ASP A 410 -11.94 4.00 0.23
C ASP A 410 -12.62 4.14 1.59
N PHE A 411 -12.41 5.25 2.30
CA PHE A 411 -13.02 5.51 3.61
C PHE A 411 -14.47 5.99 3.52
N ARG A 412 -15.07 6.04 2.32
CA ARG A 412 -16.46 6.47 2.15
C ARG A 412 -17.43 5.31 2.36
N PRO A 413 -18.70 5.63 2.69
CA PRO A 413 -19.75 4.63 2.83
C PRO A 413 -19.80 3.66 1.65
N GLY A 414 -19.72 2.35 1.94
CA GLY A 414 -19.80 1.27 0.96
C GLY A 414 -18.52 0.96 0.17
N ASN A 415 -17.39 1.59 0.48
CA ASN A 415 -16.08 1.23 -0.08
C ASN A 415 -15.24 0.44 0.95
N ASP A 416 -14.06 -0.04 0.53
CA ASP A 416 -13.25 -1.03 1.26
C ASP A 416 -12.93 -0.66 2.70
N ALA A 417 -12.69 0.63 2.98
CA ALA A 417 -12.30 1.11 4.30
C ALA A 417 -13.43 1.80 5.08
N ASP A 418 -14.68 1.51 4.70
CA ASP A 418 -15.87 2.10 5.32
C ASP A 418 -15.94 1.79 6.83
N GLY A 419 -16.20 2.83 7.61
CA GLY A 419 -16.34 2.75 9.06
C GLY A 419 -15.03 2.62 9.84
N GLN A 420 -13.86 2.65 9.19
CA GLN A 420 -12.57 2.70 9.91
C GLN A 420 -12.40 4.02 10.69
N TYR A 421 -12.87 5.13 10.11
CA TYR A 421 -12.78 6.46 10.71
C TYR A 421 -14.12 7.20 10.64
N GLU A 422 -14.38 8.04 11.64
CA GLU A 422 -15.58 8.88 11.74
C GLU A 422 -15.18 10.32 12.06
N PHE A 423 -14.88 11.13 11.05
CA PHE A 423 -14.52 12.55 11.24
C PHE A 423 -14.82 13.40 10.01
N LYS A 424 -14.78 14.73 10.15
CA LYS A 424 -14.91 15.63 8.98
C LYS A 424 -13.59 15.69 8.21
N PRO A 425 -13.55 15.44 6.88
CA PRO A 425 -14.67 15.58 5.94
C PRO A 425 -15.43 14.31 5.57
N LEU A 426 -15.02 13.11 6.03
CA LEU A 426 -15.68 11.84 5.71
C LEU A 426 -17.14 11.81 6.16
N THR A 427 -17.37 12.15 7.43
CA THR A 427 -18.68 12.14 8.06
C THR A 427 -19.08 13.57 8.41
N ALA A 428 -20.17 14.06 7.81
CA ALA A 428 -20.64 15.44 8.03
C ALA A 428 -21.01 15.72 9.50
N LYS A 429 -21.50 14.70 10.21
CA LYS A 429 -21.88 14.75 11.64
C LYS A 429 -21.55 13.40 12.30
N PRO A 430 -20.29 13.16 12.71
CA PRO A 430 -19.92 11.94 13.40
C PRO A 430 -20.67 11.84 14.74
N LYS A 431 -21.06 10.62 15.12
CA LYS A 431 -21.70 10.39 16.44
C LYS A 431 -20.64 10.31 17.52
N GLU A 432 -19.57 9.58 17.24
CA GLU A 432 -18.34 9.47 18.00
C GLU A 432 -17.19 9.76 17.04
N GLU A 433 -16.28 10.67 17.41
CA GLU A 433 -15.22 11.08 16.50
C GLU A 433 -14.06 10.08 16.56
N VAL A 434 -13.80 9.38 15.46
CA VAL A 434 -12.64 8.50 15.29
C VAL A 434 -11.72 9.14 14.25
N LEU A 435 -10.62 9.72 14.74
CA LEU A 435 -9.62 10.41 13.92
C LEU A 435 -8.55 9.44 13.41
N PRO A 436 -7.84 9.77 12.32
CA PRO A 436 -6.66 9.01 11.91
C PRO A 436 -5.66 8.93 13.06
N ASN A 437 -5.20 7.70 13.31
CA ASN A 437 -4.47 7.35 14.52
C ASN A 437 -3.00 7.06 14.19
N PRO A 438 -2.03 7.86 14.69
CA PRO A 438 -0.60 7.62 14.43
C PRO A 438 -0.06 6.28 14.97
N SER A 439 -0.76 5.64 15.91
CA SER A 439 -0.40 4.32 16.42
C SER A 439 -0.84 3.18 15.49
N PHE A 440 -1.77 3.46 14.57
CA PHE A 440 -2.33 2.46 13.66
C PHE A 440 -1.23 1.72 12.90
N ASP A 441 -0.29 2.47 12.33
CA ASP A 441 0.74 1.92 11.45
C ASP A 441 1.63 0.88 12.16
N LEU A 442 2.03 1.13 13.41
CA LEU A 442 2.85 0.16 14.16
C LEU A 442 2.05 -0.99 14.74
N ALA A 443 0.79 -0.77 15.12
CA ALA A 443 -0.09 -1.84 15.56
C ALA A 443 -0.37 -2.82 14.42
N ARG A 444 -0.70 -2.32 13.22
CA ARG A 444 -0.92 -3.14 12.03
C ARG A 444 0.34 -3.88 11.58
N LEU A 445 1.49 -3.21 11.64
CA LEU A 445 2.78 -3.82 11.33
C LEU A 445 3.13 -4.93 12.33
N ALA A 446 2.88 -4.71 13.63
CA ALA A 446 3.12 -5.72 14.66
C ALA A 446 2.32 -6.99 14.36
N VAL A 447 1.04 -6.87 14.01
CA VAL A 447 0.19 -8.00 13.62
C VAL A 447 0.82 -8.80 12.48
N SER A 448 1.29 -8.14 11.41
CA SER A 448 1.95 -8.86 10.29
C SER A 448 3.31 -9.47 10.61
N LEU A 449 4.04 -8.92 11.60
CA LEU A 449 5.37 -9.40 11.96
C LEU A 449 5.33 -10.53 12.99
N PHE A 450 4.29 -10.58 13.83
CA PHE A 450 4.38 -11.25 15.11
C PHE A 450 4.63 -12.76 14.98
N GLU A 451 3.83 -13.45 14.15
CA GLU A 451 3.92 -14.89 13.96
C GLU A 451 5.22 -15.29 13.25
N GLY A 452 5.59 -14.58 12.17
CA GLY A 452 6.83 -14.85 11.44
C GLY A 452 8.10 -14.64 12.28
N LEU A 453 8.09 -13.65 13.19
CA LEU A 453 9.24 -13.41 14.07
C LEU A 453 9.32 -14.35 15.26
N PHE A 454 8.17 -14.75 15.79
CA PHE A 454 8.04 -15.50 17.03
C PHE A 454 7.08 -16.69 16.86
N PRO A 455 7.44 -17.69 16.02
CA PRO A 455 6.62 -18.89 15.83
C PRO A 455 6.46 -19.70 17.13
N CYS A 456 7.38 -19.52 18.08
CA CYS A 456 7.26 -19.99 19.44
C CYS A 456 7.47 -18.82 20.40
N ARG A 457 6.62 -18.71 21.42
CA ARG A 457 6.75 -17.68 22.45
C ARG A 457 8.09 -17.82 23.19
N PRO A 458 8.90 -16.75 23.30
CA PRO A 458 10.15 -16.78 24.07
C PRO A 458 9.93 -17.01 25.56
N ASP A 459 10.96 -17.51 26.24
CA ASP A 459 10.94 -17.77 27.68
C ASP A 459 10.62 -16.52 28.51
N GLU A 460 9.94 -16.70 29.65
CA GLU A 460 9.66 -15.62 30.59
C GLU A 460 10.96 -15.00 31.15
N ALA A 461 11.00 -13.67 31.24
CA ALA A 461 12.06 -12.96 31.91
C ALA A 461 12.05 -13.22 33.42
N ALA A 462 13.23 -13.12 34.04
CA ALA A 462 13.38 -13.27 35.49
C ALA A 462 12.60 -12.23 36.31
N SER A 463 12.31 -11.05 35.72
CA SER A 463 11.49 -9.99 36.33
C SER A 463 10.06 -10.46 36.63
N LYS A 464 9.53 -11.37 35.79
CA LYS A 464 8.13 -11.82 35.77
C LYS A 464 7.11 -10.68 35.81
N LYS A 465 7.47 -9.52 35.26
CA LYS A 465 6.59 -8.37 35.15
C LYS A 465 5.44 -8.71 34.20
N ILE A 466 4.21 -8.35 34.57
CA ILE A 466 3.04 -8.51 33.71
C ILE A 466 3.10 -7.44 32.61
N LEU A 467 2.96 -7.87 31.35
CA LEU A 467 2.83 -6.99 30.18
C LEU A 467 1.37 -6.63 29.94
N SER A 468 0.49 -7.62 29.99
CA SER A 468 -0.96 -7.45 29.91
C SER A 468 -1.67 -8.54 30.71
N GLU A 469 -2.85 -8.20 31.23
CA GLU A 469 -3.72 -9.10 31.98
C GLU A 469 -5.16 -8.85 31.56
N GLU A 470 -5.75 -9.83 30.86
CA GLU A 470 -7.17 -9.87 30.55
C GLU A 470 -7.78 -11.20 31.02
N GLU A 471 -9.10 -11.29 31.04
CA GLU A 471 -9.78 -12.47 31.55
C GLU A 471 -9.37 -13.72 30.77
N GLY A 472 -8.65 -14.64 31.42
CA GLY A 472 -8.16 -15.87 30.79
C GLY A 472 -6.77 -15.79 30.16
N LEU A 473 -6.18 -14.60 30.01
CA LEU A 473 -4.87 -14.42 29.37
C LEU A 473 -3.97 -13.49 30.19
N VAL A 474 -2.91 -14.06 30.78
CA VAL A 474 -1.87 -13.30 31.49
C VAL A 474 -0.56 -13.45 30.73
N VAL A 475 -0.08 -12.35 30.16
CA VAL A 475 1.18 -12.31 29.44
C VAL A 475 2.23 -11.59 30.26
N ARG A 476 3.36 -12.27 30.44
CA ARG A 476 4.51 -11.79 31.21
C ARG A 476 5.65 -11.45 30.26
N GLU A 477 6.46 -10.51 30.71
CA GLU A 477 7.67 -10.07 30.05
C GLU A 477 8.55 -11.28 29.73
N THR A 478 9.03 -11.35 28.49
CA THR A 478 9.91 -12.41 28.01
C THR A 478 11.36 -11.94 27.97
N VAL A 479 12.29 -12.87 27.78
CA VAL A 479 13.71 -12.58 27.58
C VAL A 479 13.98 -11.77 26.31
N SER A 480 13.03 -11.75 25.35
CA SER A 480 13.13 -11.00 24.10
C SER A 480 12.52 -9.61 24.25
N PRO A 481 13.32 -8.53 24.24
CA PRO A 481 12.79 -7.18 24.30
C PRO A 481 11.98 -6.82 23.04
N LEU A 482 12.32 -7.43 21.89
CA LEU A 482 11.57 -7.23 20.65
C LEU A 482 10.16 -7.82 20.75
N TYR A 483 10.03 -9.06 21.25
CA TYR A 483 8.72 -9.67 21.51
C TYR A 483 7.86 -8.78 22.40
N ASN A 484 8.42 -8.33 23.52
CA ASN A 484 7.73 -7.48 24.48
C ASN A 484 7.26 -6.16 23.84
N CYS A 485 8.09 -5.57 22.98
CA CYS A 485 7.77 -4.34 22.27
C CYS A 485 6.61 -4.52 21.28
N LEU A 486 6.66 -5.56 20.44
CA LEU A 486 5.60 -5.84 19.47
C LEU A 486 4.28 -6.19 20.18
N TRP A 487 4.36 -6.97 21.26
CA TRP A 487 3.20 -7.27 22.10
C TRP A 487 2.52 -5.99 22.60
N MET A 488 3.31 -5.03 23.12
CA MET A 488 2.80 -3.74 23.58
C MET A 488 2.18 -2.88 22.47
N TRP A 489 2.57 -3.06 21.21
CA TRP A 489 1.95 -2.35 20.09
C TRP A 489 0.58 -2.93 19.71
N MET A 490 0.31 -4.17 20.12
CA MET A 490 -0.95 -4.89 19.90
C MET A 490 -1.89 -4.82 21.11
N LEU A 491 -1.67 -3.86 22.03
CA LEU A 491 -2.57 -3.62 23.16
C LEU A 491 -3.48 -2.42 22.87
N ASP A 492 -4.76 -2.60 23.12
CA ASP A 492 -5.73 -1.52 23.07
C ASP A 492 -5.67 -0.64 24.35
N ASP A 493 -6.50 0.40 24.39
CA ASP A 493 -6.57 1.38 25.48
C ASP A 493 -7.01 0.75 26.82
N ASN A 494 -7.58 -0.47 26.80
CA ASN A 494 -7.94 -1.25 27.98
C ASN A 494 -6.88 -2.30 28.33
N GLU A 495 -5.72 -2.28 27.67
CA GLU A 495 -4.62 -3.25 27.82
C GLU A 495 -4.99 -4.68 27.37
N CYS A 496 -6.03 -4.83 26.55
CA CYS A 496 -6.41 -6.09 25.93
C CYS A 496 -5.63 -6.32 24.63
N ASN A 497 -5.24 -7.57 24.35
CA ASN A 497 -4.60 -7.90 23.08
C ASN A 497 -5.61 -7.82 21.93
N ILE A 498 -5.16 -7.38 20.75
CA ILE A 498 -6.01 -7.25 19.55
C ILE A 498 -5.87 -8.42 18.56
N LEU A 499 -4.88 -9.28 18.72
CA LEU A 499 -4.59 -10.37 17.78
C LEU A 499 -5.38 -11.64 18.14
N MET A 500 -5.27 -12.06 19.40
CA MET A 500 -5.81 -13.35 19.86
C MET A 500 -6.66 -13.22 21.12
N ASP A 501 -7.66 -14.09 21.20
CA ASP A 501 -8.41 -14.36 22.41
C ASP A 501 -7.65 -15.32 23.34
N PRO A 502 -8.07 -15.45 24.62
CA PRO A 502 -7.41 -16.33 25.59
C PRO A 502 -7.33 -17.81 25.19
N ASP A 503 -8.23 -18.26 24.31
CA ASP A 503 -8.25 -19.63 23.77
C ASP A 503 -7.35 -19.80 22.52
N GLY A 504 -6.70 -18.73 22.07
CA GLY A 504 -5.84 -18.70 20.89
C GLY A 504 -6.58 -18.48 19.58
N SER A 505 -7.90 -18.25 19.59
CA SER A 505 -8.64 -17.87 18.39
C SER A 505 -8.39 -16.41 18.01
N GLU A 506 -8.58 -16.08 16.73
CA GLU A 506 -8.46 -14.72 16.23
C GLU A 506 -9.58 -13.84 16.81
N LYS A 507 -9.19 -12.69 17.39
CA LYS A 507 -10.13 -11.85 18.16
C LYS A 507 -10.99 -10.94 17.28
N TYR A 508 -10.40 -10.41 16.22
CA TYR A 508 -11.08 -9.50 15.29
C TYR A 508 -10.87 -9.98 13.85
N PRO A 509 -11.77 -10.82 13.32
CA PRO A 509 -11.66 -11.27 11.94
C PRO A 509 -11.85 -10.10 10.97
N ASP A 510 -11.25 -10.24 9.79
CA ASP A 510 -11.45 -9.36 8.63
C ASP A 510 -11.17 -7.88 8.95
N PHE A 511 -11.98 -7.00 8.36
CA PHE A 511 -11.84 -5.55 8.50
C PHE A 511 -12.22 -5.01 9.90
N TYR A 512 -12.74 -5.85 10.80
CA TYR A 512 -13.01 -5.42 12.19
C TYR A 512 -11.73 -5.07 12.92
N LEU A 513 -10.62 -5.76 12.64
CA LEU A 513 -9.31 -5.44 13.22
C LEU A 513 -8.91 -4.00 12.90
N TYR A 514 -9.07 -3.56 11.65
CA TYR A 514 -8.75 -2.20 11.21
C TYR A 514 -9.59 -1.16 11.98
N LYS A 515 -10.90 -1.38 12.12
CA LYS A 515 -11.78 -0.48 12.88
C LYS A 515 -11.37 -0.41 14.35
N HIS A 516 -11.02 -1.55 14.96
CA HIS A 516 -10.62 -1.61 16.36
C HIS A 516 -9.29 -0.90 16.61
N ILE A 517 -8.27 -1.16 15.78
CA ILE A 517 -6.97 -0.47 15.88
C ILE A 517 -7.16 1.05 15.77
N ALA A 518 -7.90 1.50 14.76
CA ALA A 518 -8.16 2.92 14.53
C ALA A 518 -8.79 3.59 15.77
N ALA A 519 -9.77 2.96 16.39
CA ALA A 519 -10.54 3.53 17.49
C ALA A 519 -9.94 3.34 18.89
N LYS A 520 -9.14 2.29 19.11
CA LYS A 520 -8.80 1.82 20.46
C LYS A 520 -7.31 1.55 20.72
N VAL A 521 -6.39 1.70 19.76
CA VAL A 521 -4.96 1.44 20.00
C VAL A 521 -4.17 2.74 19.96
N HIS A 522 -3.83 3.34 21.10
CA HIS A 522 -3.10 4.63 21.14
C HIS A 522 -1.67 4.55 21.74
N GLY A 523 -1.20 3.34 22.08
CA GLY A 523 0.11 3.11 22.71
C GLY A 523 1.30 3.06 21.74
N ALA A 524 1.05 2.79 20.46
CA ALA A 524 2.06 2.43 19.46
C ALA A 524 2.55 3.61 18.59
N VAL A 525 2.61 4.83 19.12
CA VAL A 525 3.06 6.01 18.34
C VAL A 525 4.57 5.90 17.98
N PRO A 526 4.98 5.93 16.69
CA PRO A 526 6.38 5.78 16.26
C PRO A 526 7.41 6.64 16.97
N SER A 527 7.13 7.94 17.09
CA SER A 527 8.03 8.93 17.71
C SER A 527 8.36 8.63 19.18
N LYS A 528 7.56 7.79 19.85
CA LYS A 528 7.74 7.39 21.25
C LYS A 528 8.49 6.07 21.43
N GLN A 529 8.90 5.38 20.36
CA GLN A 529 9.47 4.03 20.46
C GLN A 529 11.01 4.01 20.57
N PHE A 530 11.71 4.99 20.01
CA PHE A 530 13.19 4.97 19.88
C PHE A 530 13.99 4.84 21.18
N GLN A 531 13.43 5.27 22.31
CA GLN A 531 14.08 5.20 23.63
C GLN A 531 13.73 3.92 24.41
N LYS A 532 12.80 3.12 23.91
CA LYS A 532 12.39 1.85 24.53
C LYS A 532 13.26 0.71 24.02
N ALA A 533 13.34 -0.37 24.79
CA ALA A 533 13.91 -1.62 24.26
C ALA A 533 12.99 -2.17 23.15
N PRO A 534 13.53 -2.82 22.10
CA PRO A 534 14.96 -3.09 21.88
C PRO A 534 15.75 -1.90 21.32
N PHE A 535 15.10 -0.83 20.86
CA PHE A 535 15.73 0.26 20.08
C PHE A 535 16.73 1.12 20.86
N SER A 536 16.59 1.20 22.18
CA SER A 536 17.52 1.93 23.06
C SER A 536 18.95 1.40 23.00
N GLN A 537 19.14 0.15 22.57
CA GLN A 537 20.47 -0.45 22.39
C GLN A 537 21.31 0.28 21.31
N PHE A 538 20.66 0.94 20.35
CA PHE A 538 21.33 1.65 19.26
C PHE A 538 21.78 3.06 19.64
N ILE A 539 21.47 3.54 20.86
CA ILE A 539 21.89 4.86 21.33
C ILE A 539 23.42 4.92 21.39
N THR A 540 24.01 5.93 20.76
CA THR A 540 25.47 6.12 20.73
C THR A 540 25.90 7.49 21.24
N LYS A 541 27.11 7.55 21.80
CA LYS A 541 27.84 8.78 22.14
C LYS A 541 29.02 9.03 21.21
N GLU A 542 29.25 8.14 20.25
CA GLU A 542 30.33 8.26 19.28
C GLU A 542 30.13 9.49 18.40
N ALA A 543 31.23 10.11 17.98
CA ALA A 543 31.17 11.14 16.96
C ALA A 543 30.69 10.52 15.65
N VAL A 544 29.67 11.11 15.04
CA VAL A 544 29.11 10.62 13.79
C VAL A 544 29.78 11.30 12.61
N GLU A 545 30.42 10.52 11.75
CA GLU A 545 30.93 10.98 10.46
C GLU A 545 29.88 10.69 9.37
N GLY A 546 29.48 11.72 8.62
CA GLY A 546 28.55 11.58 7.49
C GLY A 546 27.13 12.09 7.74
N LYS A 547 26.17 11.54 7.00
CA LYS A 547 24.77 11.98 7.01
C LYS A 547 24.06 11.49 8.28
N VAL A 548 23.40 12.41 8.98
CA VAL A 548 22.54 12.11 10.13
C VAL A 548 21.11 12.50 9.80
N TYR A 549 20.21 11.52 9.79
CA TYR A 549 18.79 11.75 9.52
C TYR A 549 18.05 12.20 10.78
N SER A 550 17.09 13.12 10.62
CA SER A 550 16.25 13.58 11.73
C SER A 550 15.08 12.62 11.92
N LEU A 551 14.83 12.21 13.16
CA LEU A 551 13.63 11.44 13.52
C LEU A 551 12.40 12.32 13.74
N PHE A 552 12.59 13.65 13.80
CA PHE A 552 11.53 14.64 14.04
C PHE A 552 10.72 14.38 15.32
N CYS A 553 11.36 13.81 16.34
CA CYS A 553 10.80 13.53 17.65
C CYS A 553 11.62 14.10 18.81
#